data_AF-A0AAW4XTG3-F1
#
_entry.id   AF-A0AAW4XTG3-F1
#
_cell.length_a   1.000
_cell.length_b   1.000
_cell.length_c   1.000
_cell.angle_alpha   90.00
_cell.angle_beta   90.00
_cell.angle_gamma   90.00
#
_symmetry.space_group_name_H-M   'P 1'
#
loop_
_entity.id
_entity.type
_entity.pdbx_description
1 polymer ?
#
loop_
_entity_poly.entity_id
_entity_poly.type
_entity_poly.pdbx_seq_one_letter_code
_entity_poly.pdbx_strand_id
1 'polypeptide(L)'
;MLQKDVSDRVMRAYPKLPELVAQAKNAEFQNALDGKLKAFADYVGVYRSVKAESREKAQMLLPQLRIQASKLSAEDKGSSALNTVMGAYADTKDAELRTLVVKHFQSPSLSREQLTAYGKDEFSETIVAEMQRRETKLRVMPESDDPFVDELVTELPMSNEWISIDDEATRTLTLSRLRFSEREGAPAVRTQTVSQLDFATLLFIPRNASVLFDYTTTKYDLNWGMNVRDSQSKKSKVIAGKRSAEKVECSNLRYRNVFGGEGSLDAVPPAVQEFCSRNNMVRFEAVRESAVREIAKEAADFVRAGEGG
;
A
#
# COMPACT_ATOMS: atom_id res chain seq x y z
N MET A 1 -10.78 -13.01 42.99
CA MET A 1 -10.24 -13.59 44.24
C MET A 1 -8.74 -13.87 44.16
N LEU A 2 -8.22 -14.49 43.09
CA LEU A 2 -6.80 -14.83 42.93
C LEU A 2 -5.81 -13.64 42.95
N GLN A 3 -6.14 -12.48 42.36
CA GLN A 3 -5.22 -11.31 42.36
C GLN A 3 -5.01 -10.70 43.75
N LYS A 4 -6.05 -10.70 44.60
CA LYS A 4 -5.98 -10.13 45.95
C LYS A 4 -5.12 -11.01 46.86
N ASP A 5 -5.27 -12.33 46.74
CA ASP A 5 -4.55 -13.31 47.55
C ASP A 5 -3.05 -13.37 47.20
N VAL A 6 -2.69 -13.16 45.93
CA VAL A 6 -1.30 -13.02 45.48
C VAL A 6 -0.69 -11.70 45.96
N SER A 7 -1.42 -10.59 45.86
CA SER A 7 -0.98 -9.28 46.36
C SER A 7 -0.72 -9.31 47.87
N ASP A 8 -1.61 -9.92 48.65
CA ASP A 8 -1.49 -9.99 50.11
C ASP A 8 -0.36 -10.92 50.58
N ARG A 9 -0.01 -11.95 49.80
CA ARG A 9 1.16 -12.81 50.05
C ARG A 9 2.47 -12.09 49.73
N VAL A 10 2.53 -11.35 48.63
CA VAL A 10 3.72 -10.57 48.23
C VAL A 10 3.99 -9.43 49.22
N MET A 11 2.94 -8.71 49.64
CA MET A 11 3.08 -7.63 50.63
C MET A 11 3.53 -8.14 52.01
N ARG A 12 3.14 -9.37 52.40
CA ARG A 12 3.64 -10.01 53.62
C ARG A 12 5.09 -10.49 53.50
N ALA A 13 5.50 -10.97 52.32
CA ALA A 13 6.87 -11.40 52.06
C ALA A 13 7.85 -10.22 51.94
N TYR A 14 7.38 -9.05 51.48
CA TYR A 14 8.20 -7.86 51.27
C TYR A 14 7.54 -6.61 51.88
N PRO A 15 7.66 -6.41 53.21
CA PRO A 15 6.95 -5.32 53.90
C PRO A 15 7.42 -3.92 53.49
N LYS A 16 8.64 -3.77 52.94
CA LYS A 16 9.16 -2.49 52.41
C LYS A 16 8.76 -2.22 50.95
N LEU A 17 8.14 -3.19 50.27
CA LEU A 17 7.76 -3.05 48.87
C LEU A 17 6.83 -1.85 48.61
N PRO A 18 5.83 -1.53 49.45
CA PRO A 18 5.00 -0.34 49.24
C PRO A 18 5.80 0.96 49.24
N GLU A 19 6.75 1.10 50.17
CA GLU A 19 7.61 2.28 50.28
C GLU A 19 8.55 2.41 49.07
N LEU A 20 9.15 1.31 48.64
CA LEU A 20 10.02 1.28 47.45
C LEU A 20 9.25 1.61 46.17
N VAL A 21 8.01 1.11 46.03
CA VAL A 21 7.13 1.43 44.90
C VAL A 21 6.74 2.92 44.93
N ALA A 22 6.43 3.47 46.10
CA ALA A 22 6.12 4.90 46.24
C ALA A 22 7.34 5.79 45.91
N GLN A 23 8.55 5.39 46.33
CA GLN A 23 9.79 6.08 45.99
C GLN A 23 10.08 6.01 44.49
N ALA A 24 9.91 4.85 43.86
CA ALA A 24 10.08 4.68 42.42
C ALA A 24 9.10 5.55 41.62
N LYS A 25 7.81 5.56 42.01
CA LYS A 25 6.79 6.43 41.39
C LYS A 25 7.13 7.91 41.52
N ASN A 26 7.58 8.36 42.69
CA ASN A 26 7.98 9.75 42.90
C ASN A 26 9.23 10.10 42.07
N ALA A 27 10.19 9.18 41.93
CA ALA A 27 11.36 9.38 41.10
C ALA A 27 10.98 9.46 39.61
N GLU A 28 10.08 8.60 39.12
CA GLU A 28 9.54 8.68 37.76
C GLU A 28 8.78 9.98 37.51
N PHE A 29 7.99 10.45 38.49
CA PHE A 29 7.31 11.74 38.41
C PHE A 29 8.30 12.91 38.29
N GLN A 30 9.36 12.92 39.09
CA GLN A 30 10.40 13.96 38.99
C GLN A 30 11.17 13.86 37.66
N ASN A 31 11.50 12.65 37.21
CA ASN A 31 12.12 12.46 35.90
C ASN A 31 11.22 12.95 34.76
N ALA A 32 9.90 12.77 34.88
CA ALA A 32 8.94 13.30 33.92
C ALA A 32 8.87 14.83 33.94
N LEU A 33 8.87 15.46 35.13
CA LEU A 33 8.92 16.92 35.27
C LEU A 33 10.21 17.52 34.70
N ASP A 34 11.33 16.82 34.88
CA ASP A 34 12.64 17.22 34.37
C ASP A 34 12.84 16.93 32.86
N GLY A 35 11.87 16.27 32.21
CA GLY A 35 11.99 15.92 30.79
C GLY A 35 13.04 14.83 30.50
N LYS A 36 13.32 13.96 31.47
CA LYS A 36 14.36 12.90 31.40
C LYS A 36 13.85 11.57 30.86
N LEU A 37 12.53 11.40 30.69
CA LEU A 37 11.98 10.17 30.09
C LEU A 37 12.23 10.16 28.58
N LYS A 38 12.43 8.96 28.03
CA LYS A 38 12.88 8.76 26.64
C LYS A 38 11.74 8.83 25.64
N ALA A 39 10.61 8.17 25.91
CA ALA A 39 9.49 8.12 24.98
C ALA A 39 8.32 8.99 25.46
N PHE A 40 7.60 9.62 24.54
CA PHE A 40 6.39 10.38 24.85
C PHE A 40 5.33 9.52 25.58
N ALA A 41 5.21 8.24 25.19
CA ALA A 41 4.32 7.29 25.85
C ALA A 41 4.61 7.12 27.35
N ASP A 42 5.87 7.24 27.77
CA ASP A 42 6.26 7.15 29.19
C ASP A 42 5.69 8.34 29.97
N TYR A 43 5.75 9.56 29.40
CA TYR A 43 5.14 10.74 30.01
C TYR A 43 3.61 10.59 30.16
N VAL A 44 2.95 10.03 29.15
CA VAL A 44 1.50 9.75 29.20
C VAL A 44 1.19 8.72 30.28
N GLY A 45 2.01 7.68 30.41
CA GLY A 45 1.91 6.66 31.46
C GLY A 45 2.02 7.26 32.86
N VAL A 46 3.05 8.08 33.10
CA VAL A 46 3.25 8.80 34.37
C VAL A 46 2.08 9.74 34.64
N TYR A 47 1.60 10.49 33.64
CA TYR A 47 0.43 11.36 33.80
C TYR A 47 -0.81 10.60 34.24
N ARG A 48 -1.13 9.46 33.61
CA ARG A 48 -2.28 8.61 33.99
C ARG A 48 -2.15 8.09 35.42
N SER A 49 -0.97 7.59 35.77
CA SER A 49 -0.66 7.08 37.11
C SER A 49 -0.85 8.17 38.18
N VAL A 50 -0.28 9.35 37.95
CA VAL A 50 -0.35 10.48 38.88
C VAL A 50 -1.74 11.08 38.94
N LYS A 51 -2.46 11.17 37.82
CA LYS A 51 -3.86 11.65 37.77
C LYS A 51 -4.80 10.80 38.63
N ALA A 52 -4.54 9.50 38.73
CA ALA A 52 -5.30 8.60 39.61
C ALA A 52 -5.07 8.91 41.09
N GLU A 53 -3.93 9.49 41.46
CA GLU A 53 -3.56 9.83 42.84
C GLU A 53 -3.88 11.30 43.19
N SER A 54 -3.55 12.25 42.31
CA SER A 54 -3.75 13.68 42.50
C SER A 54 -3.86 14.43 41.16
N ARG A 55 -4.97 15.17 40.98
CA ARG A 55 -5.18 16.01 39.80
C ARG A 55 -4.19 17.18 39.72
N GLU A 56 -3.84 17.78 40.86
CA GLU A 56 -2.90 18.91 40.90
C GLU A 56 -1.50 18.49 40.46
N LYS A 57 -1.00 17.35 40.97
CA LYS A 57 0.29 16.80 40.52
C LYS A 57 0.28 16.47 39.03
N ALA A 58 -0.83 15.94 38.51
CA ALA A 58 -0.97 15.66 37.09
C ALA A 58 -0.93 16.94 36.24
N GLN A 59 -1.52 18.05 36.71
CA GLN A 59 -1.46 19.34 36.03
C GLN A 59 -0.03 19.87 35.90
N MET A 60 0.85 19.62 36.89
CA MET A 60 2.26 20.01 36.81
C MET A 60 3.01 19.34 35.66
N LEU A 61 2.54 18.19 35.16
CA LEU A 61 3.15 17.49 34.02
C LEU A 61 2.68 17.99 32.66
N LEU A 62 1.59 18.78 32.59
CA LEU A 62 1.04 19.25 31.31
C LEU A 62 2.06 20.03 30.47
N PRO A 63 2.89 20.94 31.02
CA PRO A 63 3.91 21.63 30.24
C PRO A 63 4.89 20.66 29.56
N GLN A 64 5.34 19.63 30.29
CA GLN A 64 6.26 18.63 29.73
C GLN A 64 5.57 17.76 28.68
N LEU A 65 4.32 17.34 28.93
CA LEU A 65 3.53 16.62 27.92
C LEU A 65 3.40 17.41 26.63
N ARG A 66 3.13 18.72 26.70
CA ARG A 66 3.01 19.59 25.50
C ARG A 66 4.33 19.70 24.74
N ILE A 67 5.44 19.87 25.44
CA ILE A 67 6.79 19.94 24.84
C ILE A 67 7.10 18.62 24.11
N GLN A 68 6.90 17.49 24.78
CA GLN A 68 7.24 16.18 24.23
C GLN A 68 6.29 15.77 23.10
N ALA A 69 4.99 16.10 23.21
CA ALA A 69 4.04 15.92 22.12
C ALA A 69 4.43 16.74 20.89
N SER A 70 4.91 17.98 21.09
CA SER A 70 5.39 18.84 19.99
C SER A 70 6.65 18.30 19.32
N LYS A 71 7.56 17.69 20.09
CA LYS A 71 8.75 17.03 19.53
C LYS A 71 8.38 15.79 18.72
N LEU A 72 7.55 14.90 19.29
CA LEU A 72 7.05 13.72 18.59
C LEU A 72 6.35 14.12 17.29
N SER A 73 5.52 15.16 17.36
CA SER A 73 4.80 15.76 16.24
C SER A 73 5.70 16.33 15.13
N ALA A 74 6.92 16.73 15.48
CA ALA A 74 7.90 17.24 14.53
C ALA A 74 8.71 16.11 13.87
N GLU A 75 8.99 15.04 14.62
CA GLU A 75 9.78 13.89 14.19
C GLU A 75 8.95 12.89 13.35
N ASP A 76 7.72 12.62 13.76
CA ASP A 76 6.80 11.70 13.10
C ASP A 76 5.46 12.39 12.86
N LYS A 77 5.11 12.51 11.57
CA LYS A 77 3.83 13.08 11.13
C LYS A 77 2.82 11.99 10.75
N GLY A 78 3.14 10.73 11.02
CA GLY A 78 2.33 9.57 10.70
C GLY A 78 1.21 9.31 11.71
N SER A 79 0.48 8.23 11.47
CA SER A 79 -0.64 7.81 12.32
C SER A 79 -0.21 7.37 13.72
N SER A 80 1.02 6.86 13.89
CA SER A 80 1.55 6.40 15.20
C SER A 80 1.69 7.56 16.20
N ALA A 81 2.37 8.64 15.78
CA ALA A 81 2.47 9.87 16.57
C ALA A 81 1.08 10.45 16.89
N LEU A 82 0.22 10.57 15.88
CA LEU A 82 -1.15 11.07 16.04
C LEU A 82 -1.93 10.27 17.08
N ASN A 83 -1.92 8.93 17.02
CA ASN A 83 -2.59 8.07 17.98
C ASN A 83 -2.12 8.33 19.42
N THR A 84 -0.82 8.52 19.61
CA THR A 84 -0.24 8.75 20.93
C THR A 84 -0.62 10.13 21.47
N VAL A 85 -0.58 11.17 20.64
CA VAL A 85 -0.98 12.54 21.02
C VAL A 85 -2.50 12.61 21.27
N MET A 86 -3.31 11.93 20.46
CA MET A 86 -4.76 11.81 20.67
C MET A 86 -5.08 11.09 21.98
N GLY A 87 -4.35 10.03 22.33
CA GLY A 87 -4.49 9.36 23.62
C GLY A 87 -4.21 10.31 24.79
N ALA A 88 -3.12 11.07 24.71
CA ALA A 88 -2.80 12.09 25.71
C ALA A 88 -3.87 13.18 25.79
N TYR A 89 -4.41 13.62 24.65
CA TYR A 89 -5.52 14.59 24.61
C TYR A 89 -6.80 14.01 25.23
N ALA A 90 -7.14 12.75 24.96
CA ALA A 90 -8.30 12.10 25.56
C ALA A 90 -8.21 12.05 27.09
N ASP A 91 -7.00 11.83 27.62
CA ASP A 91 -6.74 11.81 29.06
C ASP A 91 -6.72 13.20 29.70
N THR A 92 -6.21 14.21 29.00
CA THR A 92 -5.94 15.54 29.58
C THR A 92 -7.04 16.55 29.29
N LYS A 93 -7.71 16.42 28.14
CA LYS A 93 -8.57 17.45 27.51
C LYS A 93 -7.90 18.82 27.39
N ASP A 94 -6.58 18.80 27.19
CA ASP A 94 -5.75 20.00 27.09
C ASP A 94 -5.89 20.71 25.73
N ALA A 95 -6.00 22.04 25.75
CA ALA A 95 -6.22 22.85 24.54
C ALA A 95 -5.01 22.91 23.60
N GLU A 96 -3.78 22.88 24.13
CA GLU A 96 -2.58 22.89 23.28
C GLU A 96 -2.38 21.53 22.60
N LEU A 97 -2.64 20.43 23.32
CA LEU A 97 -2.65 19.10 22.71
C LEU A 97 -3.74 18.97 21.63
N ARG A 98 -4.93 19.55 21.86
CA ARG A 98 -5.99 19.63 20.83
C ARG A 98 -5.48 20.32 19.57
N THR A 99 -4.74 21.42 19.72
CA THR A 99 -4.16 22.17 18.59
C THR A 99 -3.13 21.34 17.82
N LEU A 100 -2.30 20.56 18.52
CA LEU A 100 -1.34 19.65 17.89
C LEU A 100 -2.02 18.52 17.11
N VAL A 101 -3.11 17.95 17.65
CA VAL A 101 -3.94 16.94 16.97
C VAL A 101 -4.53 17.51 15.68
N VAL A 102 -5.12 18.72 15.74
CA VAL A 102 -5.63 19.41 14.54
C VAL A 102 -4.53 19.64 13.50
N LYS A 103 -3.34 20.08 13.94
CA LYS A 103 -2.19 20.26 13.05
C LYS A 103 -1.72 18.94 12.42
N HIS A 104 -1.87 17.81 13.12
CA HIS A 104 -1.58 16.49 12.55
C HIS A 104 -2.55 16.11 11.44
N PHE A 105 -3.85 16.37 11.62
CA PHE A 105 -4.83 16.13 10.55
C PHE A 105 -4.56 16.95 9.30
N GLN A 106 -3.81 18.05 9.40
CA GLN A 106 -3.38 18.86 8.26
C GLN A 106 -2.13 18.30 7.55
N SER A 107 -1.46 17.29 8.10
CA SER A 107 -0.25 16.71 7.52
C SER A 107 -0.56 15.81 6.31
N PRO A 108 0.12 15.98 5.16
CA PRO A 108 -0.15 15.23 3.94
C PRO A 108 0.17 13.72 4.03
N SER A 109 0.80 13.27 5.11
CA SER A 109 1.18 11.88 5.38
C SER A 109 0.01 10.95 5.75
N LEU A 110 -1.14 11.50 6.17
CA LEU A 110 -2.29 10.71 6.56
C LEU A 110 -3.15 10.35 5.34
N SER A 111 -3.54 9.07 5.24
CA SER A 111 -4.44 8.60 4.18
C SER A 111 -5.90 8.96 4.45
N ARG A 112 -6.75 8.83 3.42
CA ARG A 112 -8.19 9.07 3.52
C ARG A 112 -8.85 8.11 4.51
N GLU A 113 -8.46 6.84 4.48
CA GLU A 113 -8.93 5.82 5.43
C GLU A 113 -8.53 6.17 6.86
N GLN A 114 -7.27 6.58 7.08
CA GLN A 114 -6.79 6.98 8.40
C GLN A 114 -7.56 8.18 8.93
N LEU A 115 -7.75 9.24 8.13
CA LEU A 115 -8.57 10.39 8.54
C LEU A 115 -10.01 9.99 8.87
N THR A 116 -10.62 9.13 8.05
CA THR A 116 -11.99 8.65 8.27
C THR A 116 -12.12 7.86 9.58
N ALA A 117 -11.10 7.07 9.95
CA ALA A 117 -11.08 6.34 11.21
C ALA A 117 -11.17 7.27 12.44
N TYR A 118 -10.60 8.48 12.35
CA TYR A 118 -10.68 9.50 13.41
C TYR A 118 -11.94 10.38 13.31
N GLY A 119 -12.69 10.32 12.21
CA GLY A 119 -13.81 11.21 11.87
C GLY A 119 -15.09 11.01 12.70
N LYS A 120 -15.11 10.07 13.65
CA LYS A 120 -16.29 9.78 14.50
C LYS A 120 -16.34 10.59 15.80
N ASP A 121 -15.28 11.35 16.09
CA ASP A 121 -15.10 12.03 17.37
C ASP A 121 -15.32 13.55 17.27
N GLU A 122 -14.91 14.28 18.31
CA GLU A 122 -14.93 15.75 18.44
C GLU A 122 -14.25 16.49 17.26
N PHE A 123 -13.46 15.80 16.45
CA PHE A 123 -12.72 16.36 15.31
C PHE A 123 -13.39 16.17 13.95
N SER A 124 -14.61 15.63 13.91
CA SER A 124 -15.34 15.32 12.66
C SER A 124 -15.37 16.49 11.67
N GLU A 125 -15.72 17.70 12.12
CA GLU A 125 -15.75 18.89 11.25
C GLU A 125 -14.37 19.24 10.66
N THR A 126 -13.33 19.16 11.48
CA THR A 126 -11.95 19.43 11.03
C THR A 126 -11.50 18.39 10.00
N ILE A 127 -11.82 17.12 10.24
CA ILE A 127 -11.45 16.02 9.36
C ILE A 127 -12.20 16.13 8.03
N VAL A 128 -13.50 16.42 8.06
CA VAL A 128 -14.29 16.63 6.82
C VAL A 128 -13.73 17.80 6.03
N ALA A 129 -13.41 18.92 6.68
CA ALA A 129 -12.79 20.08 6.03
C ALA A 129 -11.42 19.73 5.43
N GLU A 130 -10.57 18.96 6.13
CA GLU A 130 -9.28 18.53 5.62
C GLU A 130 -9.39 17.53 4.47
N MET A 131 -10.36 16.62 4.52
CA MET A 131 -10.65 15.70 3.42
C MET A 131 -11.08 16.47 2.18
N GLN A 132 -12.02 17.42 2.32
CA GLN A 132 -12.46 18.28 1.22
C GLN A 132 -11.33 19.16 0.69
N ARG A 133 -10.45 19.67 1.56
CA ARG A 133 -9.29 20.47 1.16
C ARG A 133 -8.30 19.68 0.29
N ARG A 134 -8.11 18.40 0.60
CA ARG A 134 -7.18 17.53 -0.11
C ARG A 134 -7.79 16.89 -1.34
N GLU A 135 -9.11 16.74 -1.36
CA GLU A 135 -9.86 16.18 -2.47
C GLU A 135 -9.78 17.09 -3.68
N THR A 136 -9.28 16.53 -4.77
CA THR A 136 -9.20 17.18 -6.07
C THR A 136 -10.31 16.61 -6.95
N LYS A 137 -11.39 17.38 -7.10
CA LYS A 137 -12.43 17.08 -8.07
C LYS A 137 -11.95 17.41 -9.48
N LEU A 138 -12.00 16.44 -10.37
CA LEU A 138 -11.56 16.55 -11.76
C LEU A 138 -12.69 16.22 -12.72
N ARG A 139 -12.84 17.06 -13.74
CA ARG A 139 -13.57 16.71 -14.95
C ARG A 139 -12.58 16.15 -15.96
N VAL A 140 -12.75 14.90 -16.36
CA VAL A 140 -11.89 14.30 -17.39
C VAL A 140 -12.53 14.53 -18.76
N MET A 141 -11.80 15.17 -19.66
CA MET A 141 -12.24 15.39 -21.04
C MET A 141 -11.35 14.59 -21.99
N PRO A 142 -11.83 13.46 -22.53
CA PRO A 142 -11.13 12.78 -23.61
C PRO A 142 -11.19 13.64 -24.89
N GLU A 143 -10.05 13.84 -25.56
CA GLU A 143 -10.01 14.46 -26.89
C GLU A 143 -10.37 13.46 -28.02
N SER A 144 -10.53 12.18 -27.70
CA SER A 144 -10.85 11.11 -28.65
C SER A 144 -11.81 10.08 -28.04
N ASP A 145 -12.72 9.52 -28.85
CA ASP A 145 -13.64 8.44 -28.50
C ASP A 145 -12.95 7.07 -28.36
N ASP A 146 -11.81 7.04 -27.67
CA ASP A 146 -10.98 5.85 -27.53
C ASP A 146 -11.36 5.08 -26.26
N PRO A 147 -11.77 3.80 -26.36
CA PRO A 147 -12.11 2.95 -25.21
C PRO A 147 -10.99 2.87 -24.15
N PHE A 148 -9.73 3.03 -24.57
CA PHE A 148 -8.60 3.06 -23.65
C PHE A 148 -8.59 4.28 -22.71
N VAL A 149 -9.14 5.41 -23.17
CA VAL A 149 -9.24 6.62 -22.34
C VAL A 149 -10.35 6.47 -21.31
N ASP A 150 -11.44 5.77 -21.64
CA ASP A 150 -12.54 5.47 -20.69
C ASP A 150 -12.06 4.56 -19.54
N GLU A 151 -11.21 3.58 -19.84
CA GLU A 151 -10.56 2.75 -18.83
C GLU A 151 -9.68 3.59 -17.89
N LEU A 152 -8.96 4.58 -18.43
CA LEU A 152 -8.16 5.50 -17.63
C LEU A 152 -9.02 6.40 -16.74
N VAL A 153 -10.15 6.89 -17.23
CA VAL A 153 -11.12 7.65 -16.41
C VAL A 153 -11.53 6.81 -15.20
N THR A 154 -11.80 5.53 -15.39
CA THR A 154 -12.19 4.63 -14.31
C THR A 154 -11.04 4.34 -13.32
N GLU A 155 -9.81 4.23 -13.80
CA GLU A 155 -8.63 3.91 -12.98
C GLU A 155 -8.01 5.11 -12.24
N LEU A 156 -8.23 6.34 -12.70
CA LEU A 156 -7.72 7.54 -12.04
C LEU A 156 -8.06 7.64 -10.54
N PRO A 157 -9.33 7.53 -10.09
CA PRO A 157 -9.68 7.60 -8.67
C PRO A 157 -9.17 6.39 -7.87
N MET A 158 -8.93 5.24 -8.53
CA MET A 158 -8.34 4.06 -7.89
C MET A 158 -6.83 4.23 -7.68
N SER A 159 -6.16 4.97 -8.56
CA SER A 159 -4.72 5.23 -8.48
C SER A 159 -4.36 6.23 -7.38
N ASN A 160 -5.30 7.09 -6.97
CA ASN A 160 -5.08 8.09 -5.92
C ASN A 160 -6.39 8.40 -5.16
N GLU A 161 -6.38 8.12 -3.86
CA GLU A 161 -7.55 8.28 -2.96
C GLU A 161 -8.09 9.72 -2.83
N TRP A 162 -7.28 10.71 -3.21
CA TRP A 162 -7.61 12.14 -3.13
C TRP A 162 -8.19 12.67 -4.44
N ILE A 163 -8.26 11.87 -5.50
CA ILE A 163 -8.86 12.28 -6.77
C ILE A 163 -10.28 11.75 -6.85
N SER A 164 -11.22 12.63 -7.16
CA SER A 164 -12.59 12.25 -7.50
C SER A 164 -12.97 12.82 -8.87
N ILE A 165 -13.79 12.07 -9.60
CA ILE A 165 -14.26 12.46 -10.92
C ILE A 165 -15.67 13.03 -10.77
N ASP A 166 -15.85 14.24 -11.28
CA ASP A 166 -17.08 15.01 -11.18
C ASP A 166 -17.22 15.82 -12.48
N ASP A 167 -18.28 15.56 -13.25
CA ASP A 167 -18.52 16.19 -14.56
C ASP A 167 -18.75 17.71 -14.45
N GLU A 168 -19.12 18.18 -13.27
CA GLU A 168 -19.34 19.59 -12.96
C GLU A 168 -18.08 20.27 -12.38
N ALA A 169 -16.96 19.55 -12.23
CA ALA A 169 -15.75 20.12 -11.67
C ALA A 169 -15.13 21.22 -12.56
N THR A 170 -14.68 22.29 -11.92
CA THR A 170 -14.01 23.43 -12.57
C THR A 170 -12.63 23.08 -13.11
N ARG A 171 -11.92 22.14 -12.48
CA ARG A 171 -10.61 21.68 -12.93
C ARG A 171 -10.79 20.57 -13.96
N THR A 172 -10.19 20.76 -15.12
CA THR A 172 -10.34 19.86 -16.26
C THR A 172 -9.01 19.20 -16.57
N LEU A 173 -9.03 17.87 -16.66
CA LEU A 173 -7.92 17.06 -17.13
C LEU A 173 -8.22 16.63 -18.56
N THR A 174 -7.46 17.16 -19.51
CA THR A 174 -7.59 16.79 -20.93
C THR A 174 -6.63 15.67 -21.25
N LEU A 175 -7.18 14.54 -21.72
CA LEU A 175 -6.42 13.36 -22.11
C LEU A 175 -6.41 13.26 -23.64
N SER A 176 -5.21 13.34 -24.22
CA SER A 176 -5.01 13.27 -25.67
C SER A 176 -4.09 12.11 -26.04
N ARG A 177 -4.58 11.21 -26.90
CA ARG A 177 -3.78 10.08 -27.40
C ARG A 177 -2.77 10.59 -28.43
N LEU A 178 -1.49 10.31 -28.21
CA LEU A 178 -0.43 10.55 -29.19
C LEU A 178 -0.08 9.29 -29.97
N ARG A 179 0.06 8.16 -29.25
CA ARG A 179 0.34 6.85 -29.81
C ARG A 179 -0.28 5.78 -28.92
N PHE A 180 -0.88 4.78 -29.53
CA PHE A 180 -1.22 3.54 -28.86
C PHE A 180 -1.19 2.45 -29.91
N SER A 181 -0.36 1.44 -29.67
CA SER A 181 -0.26 0.27 -30.54
C SER A 181 -0.29 -0.97 -29.67
N GLU A 182 -1.31 -1.76 -29.88
CA GLU A 182 -1.46 -3.10 -29.33
C GLU A 182 -1.24 -4.08 -30.46
N ARG A 183 -0.25 -4.97 -30.31
CA ARG A 183 0.08 -5.97 -31.32
C ARG A 183 0.24 -7.32 -30.68
N GLU A 184 -0.68 -8.21 -31.01
CA GLU A 184 -0.48 -9.63 -30.83
C GLU A 184 0.33 -10.16 -32.03
N GLY A 185 1.52 -10.66 -31.75
CA GLY A 185 2.39 -11.31 -32.73
C GLY A 185 1.79 -12.63 -33.18
N ALA A 186 2.07 -13.01 -34.44
CA ALA A 186 1.62 -14.29 -34.97
C ALA A 186 2.16 -15.45 -34.10
N PRO A 187 1.32 -16.45 -33.79
CA PRO A 187 1.75 -17.59 -32.98
C PRO A 187 2.86 -18.34 -33.70
N ALA A 188 3.99 -18.53 -33.01
CA ALA A 188 5.13 -19.28 -33.52
C ALA A 188 5.16 -20.67 -32.89
N VAL A 189 4.88 -21.69 -33.69
CA VAL A 189 4.93 -23.09 -33.24
C VAL A 189 6.33 -23.65 -33.44
N ARG A 190 6.88 -24.26 -32.39
CA ARG A 190 8.19 -24.93 -32.43
C ARG A 190 8.12 -26.25 -31.70
N THR A 191 8.79 -27.26 -32.23
CA THR A 191 8.92 -28.56 -31.56
C THR A 191 10.17 -28.58 -30.71
N GLN A 192 10.04 -28.94 -29.43
CA GLN A 192 11.17 -29.18 -28.53
C GLN A 192 11.33 -30.68 -28.30
N THR A 193 12.59 -31.13 -28.25
CA THR A 193 12.94 -32.51 -27.90
C THR A 193 13.59 -32.53 -26.52
N VAL A 194 13.08 -33.38 -25.64
CA VAL A 194 13.62 -33.66 -24.32
C VAL A 194 14.20 -35.07 -24.34
N SER A 195 15.53 -35.16 -24.24
CA SER A 195 16.28 -36.41 -24.22
C SER A 195 16.65 -36.87 -22.81
N GLN A 196 16.70 -35.94 -21.85
CA GLN A 196 16.94 -36.24 -20.44
C GLN A 196 15.60 -36.38 -19.73
N LEU A 197 15.20 -37.61 -19.48
CA LEU A 197 13.91 -37.94 -18.88
C LEU A 197 14.12 -38.50 -17.49
N ASP A 198 13.21 -38.17 -16.58
CA ASP A 198 13.20 -38.73 -15.24
C ASP A 198 12.83 -40.22 -15.28
N PHE A 199 13.16 -40.92 -14.19
CA PHE A 199 12.94 -42.35 -14.09
C PHE A 199 11.48 -42.76 -14.29
N ALA A 200 10.52 -41.96 -13.78
CA ALA A 200 9.10 -42.30 -13.92
C ALA A 200 8.67 -42.21 -15.39
N THR A 201 9.07 -41.16 -16.10
CA THR A 201 8.79 -41.04 -17.55
C THR A 201 9.41 -42.18 -18.36
N LEU A 202 10.62 -42.64 -18.01
CA LEU A 202 11.28 -43.76 -18.69
C LEU A 202 10.55 -45.11 -18.54
N LEU A 203 9.66 -45.27 -17.55
CA LEU A 203 8.87 -46.50 -17.37
C LEU A 203 7.72 -46.61 -18.36
N PHE A 204 7.26 -45.48 -18.92
CA PHE A 204 6.06 -45.41 -19.77
C PHE A 204 6.36 -45.23 -21.26
N ILE A 205 7.65 -45.19 -21.65
CA ILE A 205 8.07 -45.03 -23.04
C ILE A 205 9.06 -46.12 -23.47
N PRO A 206 9.20 -46.38 -24.79
CA PRO A 206 10.20 -47.30 -25.28
C PRO A 206 11.63 -46.91 -24.86
N ARG A 207 12.50 -47.92 -24.68
CA ARG A 207 13.93 -47.67 -24.39
C ARG A 207 14.55 -46.79 -25.47
N ASN A 208 15.36 -45.81 -25.06
CA ASN A 208 16.02 -44.83 -25.91
C ASN A 208 15.06 -43.91 -26.70
N ALA A 209 13.79 -43.81 -26.30
CA ALA A 209 12.89 -42.81 -26.86
C ALA A 209 13.15 -41.42 -26.27
N SER A 210 12.88 -40.41 -27.09
CA SER A 210 12.87 -39.00 -26.67
C SER A 210 11.42 -38.51 -26.57
N VAL A 211 11.16 -37.54 -25.69
CA VAL A 211 9.86 -36.86 -25.63
C VAL A 211 9.92 -35.62 -26.50
N LEU A 212 8.87 -35.38 -27.26
CA LEU A 212 8.66 -34.19 -28.07
C LEU A 212 7.38 -33.52 -27.63
N PHE A 213 7.38 -32.19 -27.66
CA PHE A 213 6.18 -31.40 -27.51
C PHE A 213 6.28 -30.16 -28.41
N ASP A 214 5.13 -29.71 -28.87
CA ASP A 214 5.03 -28.48 -29.64
C ASP A 214 4.67 -27.35 -28.68
N TYR A 215 5.49 -26.29 -28.65
CA TYR A 215 5.16 -25.08 -27.92
C TYR A 215 4.86 -23.95 -28.90
N THR A 216 3.75 -23.27 -28.63
CA THR A 216 3.31 -22.08 -29.34
C THR A 216 3.70 -20.89 -28.49
N THR A 217 4.51 -19.99 -29.06
CA THR A 217 4.75 -18.68 -28.43
C THR A 217 3.95 -17.59 -29.11
N THR A 218 3.22 -16.84 -28.32
CA THR A 218 2.47 -15.67 -28.76
C THR A 218 3.03 -14.45 -28.04
N LYS A 219 3.56 -13.51 -28.80
CA LYS A 219 4.10 -12.26 -28.26
C LYS A 219 3.02 -11.20 -28.24
N TYR A 220 3.05 -10.35 -27.24
CA TYR A 220 2.15 -9.22 -27.09
C TYR A 220 2.98 -7.98 -26.81
N ASP A 221 2.92 -7.01 -27.72
CA ASP A 221 3.64 -5.74 -27.61
C ASP A 221 2.63 -4.60 -27.49
N LEU A 222 2.73 -3.87 -26.38
CA LEU A 222 1.92 -2.70 -26.07
C LEU A 222 2.82 -1.47 -25.97
N ASN A 223 2.60 -0.48 -26.83
CA ASN A 223 3.26 0.83 -26.74
C ASN A 223 2.21 1.92 -26.58
N TRP A 224 2.44 2.86 -25.68
CA TRP A 224 1.55 3.98 -25.45
C TRP A 224 2.31 5.31 -25.37
N GLY A 225 1.56 6.38 -25.59
CA GLY A 225 1.98 7.75 -25.41
C GLY A 225 0.74 8.62 -25.40
N MET A 226 0.56 9.33 -24.30
CA MET A 226 -0.57 10.21 -24.05
C MET A 226 -0.05 11.54 -23.57
N ASN A 227 -0.69 12.61 -24.00
CA ASN A 227 -0.45 13.93 -23.50
C ASN A 227 -1.60 14.32 -22.55
N VAL A 228 -1.23 14.61 -21.32
CA VAL A 228 -2.11 14.98 -20.22
C VAL A 228 -1.95 16.48 -19.99
N ARG A 229 -3.03 17.25 -20.11
CA ARG A 229 -3.05 18.68 -19.82
C ARG A 229 -3.98 18.97 -18.64
N ASP A 230 -3.52 19.81 -17.73
CA ASP A 230 -4.32 20.25 -16.58
C ASP A 230 -4.69 21.73 -16.75
N SER A 231 -6.00 22.03 -16.72
CA SER A 231 -6.50 23.38 -16.96
C SER A 231 -6.08 24.37 -15.85
N GLN A 232 -5.90 23.90 -14.61
CA GLN A 232 -5.55 24.76 -13.48
C GLN A 232 -4.08 25.17 -13.52
N SER A 233 -3.16 24.21 -13.65
CA SER A 233 -1.72 24.51 -13.72
C SER A 233 -1.27 25.04 -15.08
N LYS A 234 -2.10 24.90 -16.13
CA LYS A 234 -1.76 25.17 -17.54
C LYS A 234 -0.52 24.40 -18.02
N LYS A 235 -0.13 23.34 -17.31
CA LYS A 235 1.00 22.47 -17.66
C LYS A 235 0.49 21.30 -18.50
N SER A 236 1.40 20.73 -19.27
CA SER A 236 1.18 19.49 -20.01
C SER A 236 2.32 18.53 -19.78
N LYS A 237 2.03 17.23 -19.67
CA LYS A 237 3.02 16.16 -19.56
C LYS A 237 2.70 15.06 -20.56
N VAL A 238 3.73 14.56 -21.23
CA VAL A 238 3.63 13.35 -22.04
C VAL A 238 3.98 12.15 -21.17
N ILE A 239 3.05 11.21 -21.05
CA ILE A 239 3.22 9.92 -20.37
C ILE A 239 3.34 8.86 -21.46
N ALA A 240 4.46 8.16 -21.52
CA ALA A 240 4.72 7.22 -22.60
C ALA A 240 5.54 6.03 -22.10
N GLY A 241 5.23 4.86 -22.63
CA GLY A 241 5.89 3.64 -22.21
C GLY A 241 5.67 2.50 -23.19
N LYS A 242 6.26 1.35 -22.84
CA LYS A 242 6.14 0.10 -23.58
C LYS A 242 6.13 -1.08 -22.62
N ARG A 243 5.33 -2.09 -22.93
CA ARG A 243 5.29 -3.39 -22.25
C ARG A 243 5.23 -4.49 -23.29
N SER A 244 6.00 -5.54 -23.06
CA SER A 244 5.94 -6.75 -23.87
C SER A 244 5.75 -7.95 -22.95
N ALA A 245 4.96 -8.90 -23.43
CA ALA A 245 4.74 -10.17 -22.75
C ALA A 245 4.77 -11.30 -23.78
N GLU A 246 5.15 -12.48 -23.35
CA GLU A 246 5.17 -13.68 -24.18
C GLU A 246 4.38 -14.76 -23.46
N LYS A 247 3.35 -15.26 -24.12
CA LYS A 247 2.56 -16.39 -23.66
C LYS A 247 3.09 -17.66 -24.32
N VAL A 248 3.31 -18.71 -23.53
CA VAL A 248 3.78 -20.01 -24.01
C VAL A 248 2.69 -21.04 -23.74
N GLU A 249 2.24 -21.73 -24.79
CA GLU A 249 1.28 -22.83 -24.70
C GLU A 249 1.89 -24.10 -25.25
N CYS A 250 1.89 -25.16 -24.45
CA CYS A 250 2.38 -26.46 -24.90
C CYS A 250 1.23 -27.36 -25.38
N SER A 251 1.49 -28.12 -26.42
CA SER A 251 0.56 -29.04 -27.06
C SER A 251 1.30 -30.24 -27.66
N ASN A 252 0.54 -31.23 -28.12
CA ASN A 252 1.04 -32.36 -28.91
C ASN A 252 2.24 -33.09 -28.30
N LEU A 253 2.08 -33.48 -27.02
CA LEU A 253 3.07 -34.26 -26.29
C LEU A 253 3.12 -35.71 -26.83
N ARG A 254 4.30 -36.13 -27.28
CA ARG A 254 4.52 -37.44 -27.90
C ARG A 254 5.91 -37.97 -27.61
N TYR A 255 6.11 -39.28 -27.69
CA TYR A 255 7.46 -39.86 -27.71
C TYR A 255 7.85 -40.21 -29.14
N ARG A 256 9.15 -40.18 -29.44
CA ARG A 256 9.73 -40.71 -30.68
C ARG A 256 10.86 -41.68 -30.35
N ASN A 257 10.74 -42.89 -30.86
CA ASN A 257 11.75 -43.94 -30.67
C ASN A 257 12.93 -43.79 -31.65
N VAL A 258 13.98 -44.58 -31.46
CA VAL A 258 15.19 -44.58 -32.30
C VAL A 258 14.95 -45.00 -33.76
N PHE A 259 13.82 -45.63 -34.05
CA PHE A 259 13.41 -46.05 -35.39
C PHE A 259 12.44 -45.05 -36.06
N GLY A 260 12.17 -43.90 -35.42
CA GLY A 260 11.30 -42.85 -35.94
C GLY A 260 9.80 -43.07 -35.69
N GLY A 261 9.40 -44.13 -34.97
CA GLY A 261 8.02 -44.34 -34.58
C GLY A 261 7.59 -43.37 -33.48
N GLU A 262 6.43 -42.72 -33.67
CA GLU A 262 5.83 -41.79 -32.71
C GLU A 262 4.64 -42.40 -31.99
N GLY A 263 4.43 -42.03 -30.73
CA GLY A 263 3.24 -42.40 -29.96
C GLY A 263 2.84 -41.33 -28.96
N SER A 264 1.58 -41.33 -28.54
CA SER A 264 1.05 -40.37 -27.57
C SER A 264 1.59 -40.64 -26.16
N LEU A 265 1.69 -39.57 -25.38
CA LEU A 265 2.00 -39.63 -23.96
C LEU A 265 0.78 -39.23 -23.15
N ASP A 266 0.33 -40.12 -22.27
CA ASP A 266 -0.83 -39.87 -21.41
C ASP A 266 -0.48 -39.04 -20.16
N ALA A 267 0.80 -38.97 -19.80
CA ALA A 267 1.31 -38.21 -18.68
C ALA A 267 2.35 -37.18 -19.12
N VAL A 268 2.26 -35.96 -18.58
CA VAL A 268 3.22 -34.88 -18.85
C VAL A 268 4.45 -35.07 -17.95
N PRO A 269 5.66 -35.26 -18.52
CA PRO A 269 6.88 -35.37 -17.74
C PRO A 269 7.14 -34.09 -16.92
N PRO A 270 7.70 -34.17 -15.70
CA PRO A 270 8.05 -33.01 -14.89
C PRO A 270 8.91 -31.97 -15.64
N ALA A 271 9.85 -32.42 -16.47
CA ALA A 271 10.70 -31.53 -17.28
C ALA A 271 9.92 -30.72 -18.33
N VAL A 272 8.86 -31.33 -18.89
CA VAL A 272 7.95 -30.63 -19.82
C VAL A 272 7.01 -29.73 -19.03
N GLN A 273 6.49 -30.19 -17.89
CA GLN A 273 5.62 -29.41 -17.02
C GLN A 273 6.29 -28.11 -16.55
N GLU A 274 7.57 -28.16 -16.17
CA GLU A 274 8.32 -26.96 -15.77
C GLU A 274 8.39 -25.96 -16.92
N PHE A 275 8.77 -26.40 -18.13
CA PHE A 275 8.84 -25.52 -19.30
C PHE A 275 7.47 -24.93 -19.65
N CYS A 276 6.45 -25.76 -19.68
CA CYS A 276 5.09 -25.39 -20.07
C CYS A 276 4.35 -24.57 -19.01
N SER A 277 4.81 -24.57 -17.76
CA SER A 277 4.33 -23.68 -16.71
C SER A 277 4.92 -22.27 -16.78
N ARG A 278 6.03 -22.09 -17.52
CA ARG A 278 6.64 -20.77 -17.70
C ARG A 278 5.75 -19.95 -18.64
N ASN A 279 5.20 -18.86 -18.11
CA ASN A 279 4.43 -17.86 -18.85
C ASN A 279 3.13 -18.36 -19.54
N ASN A 280 2.64 -19.56 -19.23
CA ASN A 280 1.33 -20.03 -19.70
C ASN A 280 0.16 -19.27 -19.05
N MET A 281 0.39 -18.69 -17.85
CA MET A 281 -0.57 -17.88 -17.11
C MET A 281 -0.59 -16.41 -17.54
N VAL A 282 0.25 -16.00 -18.50
CA VAL A 282 0.23 -14.63 -19.01
C VAL A 282 -1.11 -14.39 -19.71
N ARG A 283 -1.86 -13.42 -19.18
CA ARG A 283 -3.08 -12.89 -19.80
C ARG A 283 -2.74 -11.52 -20.37
N PHE A 284 -2.93 -11.33 -21.67
CA PHE A 284 -2.64 -10.04 -22.32
C PHE A 284 -3.50 -8.91 -21.75
N GLU A 285 -4.74 -9.20 -21.33
CA GLU A 285 -5.58 -8.24 -20.62
C GLU A 285 -4.92 -7.72 -19.34
N ALA A 286 -4.30 -8.60 -18.54
CA ALA A 286 -3.59 -8.17 -17.32
C ALA A 286 -2.38 -7.27 -17.63
N VAL A 287 -1.75 -7.45 -18.79
CA VAL A 287 -0.65 -6.58 -19.27
C VAL A 287 -1.21 -5.20 -19.64
N ARG A 288 -2.38 -5.16 -20.29
CA ARG A 288 -3.12 -3.95 -20.65
C ARG A 288 -3.59 -3.19 -19.41
N GLU A 289 -4.32 -3.84 -18.51
CA GLU A 289 -4.76 -3.28 -17.22
C GLU A 289 -3.59 -2.71 -16.40
N SER A 290 -2.45 -3.40 -16.40
CA SER A 290 -1.28 -2.91 -15.68
C SER A 290 -0.66 -1.66 -16.33
N ALA A 291 -0.75 -1.50 -17.65
CA ALA A 291 -0.33 -0.27 -18.33
C ALA A 291 -1.30 0.88 -18.05
N VAL A 292 -2.62 0.62 -18.05
CA VAL A 292 -3.64 1.61 -17.68
C VAL A 292 -3.39 2.14 -16.26
N ARG A 293 -3.16 1.24 -15.29
CA ARG A 293 -2.84 1.62 -13.89
C ARG A 293 -1.57 2.47 -13.77
N GLU A 294 -0.55 2.15 -14.56
CA GLU A 294 0.71 2.91 -14.57
C GLU A 294 0.49 4.35 -15.09
N ILE A 295 -0.25 4.48 -16.20
CA ILE A 295 -0.58 5.79 -16.78
C ILE A 295 -1.48 6.59 -15.84
N ALA A 296 -2.51 5.97 -15.26
CA ALA A 296 -3.43 6.61 -14.32
C ALA A 296 -2.67 7.16 -13.11
N LYS A 297 -1.76 6.38 -12.53
CA LYS A 297 -0.90 6.81 -11.43
C LYS A 297 -0.02 8.00 -11.81
N GLU A 298 0.65 7.94 -12.97
CA GLU A 298 1.47 9.05 -13.43
C GLU A 298 0.68 10.33 -13.73
N ALA A 299 -0.56 10.19 -14.22
CA ALA A 299 -1.47 11.30 -14.45
C ALA A 299 -1.96 11.91 -13.12
N ALA A 300 -2.29 11.07 -12.14
CA ALA A 300 -2.66 11.50 -10.79
C ALA A 300 -1.51 12.26 -10.11
N ASP A 301 -0.29 11.73 -10.18
CA ASP A 301 0.91 12.38 -9.63
C ASP A 301 1.17 13.74 -10.31
N PHE A 302 0.95 13.82 -11.63
CA PHE A 302 1.06 15.08 -12.38
C PHE A 302 0.05 16.14 -11.90
N VAL A 303 -1.22 15.75 -11.70
CA VAL A 303 -2.26 16.63 -11.17
C VAL A 303 -1.89 17.14 -9.79
N ARG A 304 -1.41 16.26 -8.90
CA ARG A 304 -1.03 16.62 -7.52
C ARG A 304 0.22 17.49 -7.45
N ALA A 305 1.22 17.24 -8.29
CA ALA A 305 2.40 18.09 -8.38
C ALA A 305 2.08 19.52 -8.85
N GLY A 306 0.98 19.69 -9.60
CA GLY A 306 0.46 21.00 -10.01
C GLY A 306 -0.10 21.86 -8.88
N GLU A 307 -0.42 21.29 -7.72
CA GLU A 307 -1.05 22.00 -6.58
C GLU A 307 -0.02 22.61 -5.60
N GLY A 308 1.25 22.20 -5.67
CA GLY A 308 2.31 22.63 -4.75
C GLY A 308 3.19 23.78 -5.26
N GLY A 309 2.75 24.53 -6.27
CA GLY A 309 3.48 25.66 -6.88
C GLY A 309 2.87 27.00 -6.55
#